data_AF-A0A3P8ETX4-F1
#
_entry.id   AF-A0A3P8ETX4-F1
#
_cell.length_a   1.000
_cell.length_b   1.000
_cell.length_c   1.000
_cell.angle_alpha   90.00
_cell.angle_beta   90.00
_cell.angle_gamma   90.00
#
_symmetry.space_group_name_H-M   'P 1'
#
loop_
_entity.id
_entity.type
_entity.pdbx_description
1 polymer ?
#
loop_
_entity_poly.entity_id
_entity_poly.type
_entity_poly.pdbx_seq_one_letter_code
_entity_poly.pdbx_strand_id
1 'polypeptide(L)'
;MNNNKTDTIESQLNDYENAEIFSMIGDVNLFITYSHIVNDFEGELSVMIAESKYRGQGLAAEALAGILEYSGRHLPMKLNSLVAKVSMTNESSIHFFQNRLNFIERSRNTIFNEIEFVPEIQQLLSEDQNQSKFRNLASNTSQLIIDRLLANSLGSTSFKWYYTEKDLNLWRQTPRE
;
A
#
# COMPACT_ATOMS: atom_id res chain seq x y z
N MET A 1 -21.19 -24.92 36.43
CA MET A 1 -20.09 -24.00 36.80
C MET A 1 -19.17 -23.67 35.61
N ASN A 2 -19.70 -23.55 34.37
CA ASN A 2 -18.90 -23.28 33.17
C ASN A 2 -19.31 -22.05 32.35
N ASN A 3 -20.29 -21.24 32.80
CA ASN A 3 -20.82 -20.15 31.97
C ASN A 3 -19.94 -18.89 31.98
N ASN A 4 -19.21 -18.62 33.06
CA ASN A 4 -18.46 -17.35 33.19
C ASN A 4 -17.28 -17.23 32.20
N LYS A 5 -16.73 -18.35 31.69
CA LYS A 5 -15.53 -18.31 30.85
C LYS A 5 -15.88 -18.01 29.39
N THR A 6 -17.03 -18.47 28.91
CA THR A 6 -17.53 -18.23 27.55
C THR A 6 -18.02 -16.78 27.40
N ASP A 7 -18.77 -16.29 28.39
CA ASP A 7 -19.30 -14.91 28.39
C ASP A 7 -18.18 -13.86 28.40
N THR A 8 -17.05 -14.15 29.05
CA THR A 8 -15.88 -13.24 29.10
C THR A 8 -15.10 -13.24 27.78
N ILE A 9 -15.07 -14.36 27.06
CA ILE A 9 -14.37 -14.46 25.78
C ILE A 9 -15.20 -13.77 24.68
N GLU A 10 -16.51 -13.98 24.65
CA GLU A 10 -17.42 -13.29 23.71
C GLU A 10 -17.44 -11.77 23.93
N SER A 11 -17.45 -11.30 25.18
CA SER A 11 -17.39 -9.86 25.46
C SER A 11 -16.06 -9.24 25.03
N GLN A 12 -14.95 -9.95 25.25
CA GLN A 12 -13.62 -9.50 24.81
C GLN A 12 -13.49 -9.49 23.29
N LEU A 13 -13.98 -10.52 22.60
CA LEU A 13 -14.00 -10.58 21.12
C LEU A 13 -14.78 -9.40 20.52
N ASN A 14 -15.96 -9.09 21.07
CA ASN A 14 -16.73 -7.91 20.67
C ASN A 14 -15.96 -6.60 20.89
N ASP A 15 -15.25 -6.44 22.00
CA ASP A 15 -14.45 -5.23 22.25
C ASP A 15 -13.32 -5.06 21.23
N TYR A 16 -12.70 -6.16 20.77
CA TYR A 16 -11.62 -6.15 19.78
C TYR A 16 -12.10 -5.87 18.36
N GLU A 17 -13.17 -6.52 17.91
CA GLU A 17 -13.77 -6.25 16.60
C GLU A 17 -14.22 -4.80 16.50
N ASN A 18 -14.84 -4.29 17.57
CA ASN A 18 -15.17 -2.87 17.67
C ASN A 18 -13.91 -2.00 17.61
N ALA A 19 -12.85 -2.32 18.35
CA ALA A 19 -11.60 -1.57 18.30
C ALA A 19 -10.96 -1.56 16.90
N GLU A 20 -11.01 -2.67 16.16
CA GLU A 20 -10.53 -2.74 14.77
C GLU A 20 -11.34 -1.85 13.84
N ILE A 21 -12.68 -1.96 13.90
CA ILE A 21 -13.59 -1.13 13.10
C ILE A 21 -13.37 0.36 13.41
N PHE A 22 -13.28 0.74 14.69
CA PHE A 22 -13.04 2.12 15.10
C PHE A 22 -11.61 2.63 14.79
N SER A 23 -10.68 1.72 14.49
CA SER A 23 -9.30 2.06 14.09
C SER A 23 -9.11 2.13 12.58
N MET A 24 -10.13 1.79 11.78
CA MET A 24 -10.06 1.86 10.32
C MET A 24 -10.15 3.31 9.85
N ILE A 25 -9.04 3.81 9.29
CA ILE A 25 -8.92 5.21 8.88
C ILE A 25 -8.87 5.39 7.36
N GLY A 26 -8.91 4.30 6.61
CA GLY A 26 -8.68 4.25 5.17
C GLY A 26 -8.42 2.83 4.66
N ASP A 27 -8.11 2.73 3.38
CA ASP A 27 -7.90 1.47 2.66
C ASP A 27 -6.83 1.58 1.57
N VAL A 28 -6.31 0.42 1.17
CA VAL A 28 -5.39 0.26 0.03
C VAL A 28 -5.84 -0.95 -0.79
N ASN A 29 -5.90 -0.76 -2.11
CA ASN A 29 -6.32 -1.78 -3.06
C ASN A 29 -5.28 -1.94 -4.17
N LEU A 30 -5.17 -3.16 -4.68
CA LEU A 30 -4.35 -3.51 -5.84
C LEU A 30 -5.23 -4.28 -6.83
N PHE A 31 -5.49 -3.67 -7.98
CA PHE A 31 -6.24 -4.31 -9.07
C PHE A 31 -5.26 -4.88 -10.09
N ILE A 32 -5.39 -6.16 -10.44
CA ILE A 32 -4.47 -6.82 -11.35
C ILE A 32 -5.17 -7.05 -12.68
N THR A 33 -4.62 -6.47 -13.75
CA THR A 33 -5.13 -6.64 -15.11
C THR A 33 -4.10 -7.36 -15.96
N TYR A 34 -4.56 -8.37 -16.71
CA TYR A 34 -3.74 -9.04 -17.71
C TYR A 34 -3.86 -8.34 -19.06
N SER A 35 -2.74 -7.97 -19.67
CA SER A 35 -2.70 -7.43 -21.03
C SER A 35 -2.33 -8.53 -22.01
N HIS A 36 -3.28 -8.88 -22.88
CA HIS A 36 -3.04 -9.84 -23.97
C HIS A 36 -2.05 -9.33 -25.03
N ILE A 37 -1.84 -8.00 -25.13
CA ILE A 37 -0.98 -7.38 -26.14
C ILE A 37 0.49 -7.55 -25.77
N VAL A 38 0.84 -7.27 -24.52
CA VAL A 38 2.21 -7.38 -24.00
C VAL A 38 2.45 -8.67 -23.22
N ASN A 39 1.43 -9.53 -23.08
CA ASN A 39 1.47 -10.81 -22.39
C ASN A 39 1.96 -10.69 -20.93
N ASP A 40 1.49 -9.66 -20.23
CA ASP A 40 1.97 -9.25 -18.90
C ASP A 40 0.85 -8.82 -17.96
N PHE A 41 1.15 -8.79 -16.66
CA PHE A 41 0.25 -8.29 -15.61
C PHE A 41 0.63 -6.88 -15.15
N GLU A 42 -0.35 -5.98 -15.15
CA GLU A 42 -0.27 -4.63 -14.59
C GLU A 42 -1.04 -4.57 -13.27
N GLY A 43 -0.39 -4.03 -12.23
CA GLY A 43 -1.00 -3.76 -10.94
C GLY A 43 -1.39 -2.29 -10.79
N GLU A 44 -2.68 -2.00 -10.73
CA GLU A 44 -3.21 -0.68 -10.45
C GLU A 44 -3.36 -0.45 -8.95
N LEU A 45 -2.67 0.57 -8.43
CA LEU A 45 -2.61 0.97 -7.04
C LEU A 45 -3.68 2.03 -6.75
N SER A 46 -4.45 1.79 -5.70
CA SER A 46 -5.39 2.77 -5.13
C SER A 46 -5.22 2.82 -3.62
N VAL A 47 -5.14 4.01 -3.05
CA VAL A 47 -4.99 4.22 -1.60
C VAL A 47 -5.77 5.44 -1.16
N MET A 48 -6.47 5.33 -0.04
CA MET A 48 -7.23 6.42 0.55
C MET A 48 -7.04 6.44 2.07
N ILE A 49 -6.80 7.63 2.62
CA ILE A 49 -6.95 7.90 4.05
C ILE A 49 -8.21 8.74 4.22
N ALA A 50 -9.29 8.08 4.60
CA ALA A 50 -10.62 8.67 4.73
C ALA A 50 -10.63 9.75 5.83
N GLU A 51 -10.01 9.46 6.97
CA GLU A 51 -9.97 10.37 8.11
C GLU A 51 -8.91 11.48 7.96
N SER A 52 -9.37 12.73 7.87
CA SER A 52 -8.51 13.90 7.65
C SER A 52 -7.41 14.06 8.71
N LYS A 53 -7.71 13.71 9.97
CA LYS A 53 -6.78 13.83 11.09
C LYS A 53 -5.53 12.94 10.94
N TYR A 54 -5.60 11.89 10.11
CA TYR A 54 -4.50 10.96 9.85
C TYR A 54 -3.78 11.18 8.51
N ARG A 55 -4.21 12.17 7.71
CA ARG A 55 -3.56 12.50 6.44
C ARG A 55 -2.22 13.20 6.66
N GLY A 56 -1.32 13.08 5.70
CA GLY A 56 0.00 13.73 5.73
C GLY A 56 1.02 13.08 6.68
N GLN A 57 0.67 11.98 7.36
CA GLN A 57 1.51 11.31 8.34
C GLN A 57 2.35 10.15 7.76
N GLY A 58 2.28 9.91 6.45
CA GLY A 58 3.00 8.80 5.79
C GLY A 58 2.24 7.47 5.73
N LEU A 59 1.09 7.36 6.40
CA LEU A 59 0.29 6.12 6.50
C LEU A 59 -0.13 5.54 5.14
N ALA A 60 -0.47 6.38 4.16
CA ALA A 60 -0.78 5.93 2.80
C ALA A 60 0.42 5.26 2.12
N ALA A 61 1.63 5.78 2.35
CA ALA A 61 2.85 5.19 1.81
C ALA A 61 3.21 3.88 2.53
N GLU A 62 2.99 3.80 3.84
CA GLU A 62 3.16 2.54 4.58
C GLU A 62 2.20 1.45 4.08
N ALA A 63 0.93 1.80 3.88
CA ALA A 63 -0.07 0.89 3.32
C ALA A 63 0.32 0.41 1.91
N LEU A 64 0.78 1.31 1.03
CA LEU A 64 1.27 0.97 -0.30
C LEU A 64 2.51 0.06 -0.24
N ALA A 65 3.49 0.35 0.62
CA ALA A 65 4.66 -0.50 0.79
C ALA A 65 4.24 -1.91 1.26
N GLY A 66 3.31 -2.00 2.21
CA GLY A 66 2.77 -3.27 2.72
C GLY A 66 2.12 -4.11 1.63
N ILE A 67 1.17 -3.55 0.86
CA ILE A 67 0.48 -4.30 -0.19
C ILE A 67 1.43 -4.71 -1.32
N LEU A 68 2.39 -3.86 -1.68
CA LEU A 68 3.39 -4.15 -2.72
C LEU A 68 4.37 -5.23 -2.29
N GLU A 69 4.81 -5.20 -1.03
CA GLU A 69 5.69 -6.23 -0.49
C GLU A 69 4.99 -7.58 -0.42
N TYR A 70 3.76 -7.59 0.07
CA TYR A 70 2.93 -8.79 0.07
C TYR A 70 2.77 -9.32 -1.35
N SER A 71 2.44 -8.44 -2.28
CA SER A 71 2.20 -8.79 -3.68
C SER A 71 3.44 -9.40 -4.33
N GLY A 72 4.60 -8.80 -4.12
CA GLY A 72 5.87 -9.31 -4.65
C GLY A 72 6.24 -10.68 -4.10
N ARG A 73 5.89 -11.00 -2.85
CA ARG A 73 6.28 -12.28 -2.22
C ARG A 73 5.26 -13.39 -2.45
N HIS A 74 3.98 -13.06 -2.52
CA HIS A 74 2.92 -14.04 -2.33
C HIS A 74 1.97 -14.19 -3.53
N LEU A 75 1.95 -13.25 -4.49
CA LEU A 75 1.13 -13.46 -5.68
C LEU A 75 1.73 -14.57 -6.55
N PRO A 76 0.90 -15.46 -7.12
CA PRO A 76 1.38 -16.53 -8.00
C PRO A 76 1.83 -16.01 -9.37
N MET A 77 1.49 -14.76 -9.70
CA MET A 77 1.88 -14.06 -10.92
C MET A 77 2.79 -12.89 -10.58
N LYS A 78 3.70 -12.55 -11.50
CA LYS A 78 4.57 -11.38 -11.36
C LYS A 78 3.92 -10.16 -11.96
N LEU A 79 3.95 -9.05 -11.23
CA LEU A 79 3.59 -7.73 -11.75
C LEU A 79 4.79 -7.17 -12.50
N ASN A 80 4.62 -6.91 -13.80
CA ASN A 80 5.65 -6.35 -14.66
C ASN A 80 5.44 -4.83 -14.88
N SER A 81 4.26 -4.34 -14.53
CA SER A 81 3.93 -2.92 -14.49
C SER A 81 3.14 -2.60 -13.22
N LEU A 82 3.33 -1.39 -12.69
CA LEU A 82 2.53 -0.79 -11.64
C LEU A 82 2.06 0.58 -12.13
N VAL A 83 0.82 0.93 -11.82
CA VAL A 83 0.25 2.23 -12.15
C VAL A 83 -0.60 2.74 -10.99
N ALA A 84 -0.57 4.04 -10.73
CA ALA A 84 -1.56 4.72 -9.92
C ALA A 84 -2.32 5.71 -10.82
N LYS A 85 -3.65 5.59 -10.86
CA LYS A 85 -4.52 6.50 -11.61
C LYS A 85 -5.09 7.55 -10.67
N VAL A 86 -4.90 8.82 -11.03
CA VAL A 86 -5.25 9.95 -10.17
C VAL A 86 -6.04 10.98 -10.96
N SER A 87 -7.17 11.42 -10.42
CA SER A 87 -7.93 12.53 -11.00
C SER A 87 -7.06 13.78 -11.10
N MET A 88 -7.11 14.52 -12.23
CA MET A 88 -6.35 15.78 -12.39
C MET A 88 -6.72 16.85 -11.37
N THR A 89 -7.88 16.75 -10.74
CA THR A 89 -8.35 17.68 -9.71
C THR A 89 -7.94 17.27 -8.29
N ASN A 90 -7.31 16.10 -8.11
CA ASN A 90 -6.89 15.60 -6.82
C ASN A 90 -5.44 15.99 -6.52
N GLU A 91 -5.22 17.28 -6.25
CA GLU A 91 -3.90 17.86 -5.98
C GLU A 91 -3.14 17.14 -4.85
N SER A 92 -3.86 16.68 -3.82
CA SER A 92 -3.25 15.95 -2.70
C SER A 92 -2.64 14.62 -3.15
N SER A 93 -3.33 13.86 -4.00
CA SER A 93 -2.83 12.59 -4.50
C SER A 93 -1.76 12.78 -5.58
N ILE A 94 -1.90 13.82 -6.42
CA ILE A 94 -0.87 14.23 -7.37
C ILE A 94 0.44 14.53 -6.62
N HIS A 95 0.38 15.39 -5.60
CA HIS A 95 1.54 15.71 -4.77
C HIS A 95 2.11 14.47 -4.06
N PHE A 96 1.24 13.58 -3.57
CA PHE A 96 1.65 12.34 -2.94
C PHE A 96 2.45 11.43 -3.88
N PHE A 97 1.92 11.09 -5.06
CA PHE A 97 2.62 10.21 -5.99
C PHE A 97 3.85 10.91 -6.61
N GLN A 98 3.70 12.15 -7.06
CA GLN A 98 4.75 12.86 -7.80
C GLN A 98 5.86 13.39 -6.90
N ASN A 99 5.54 14.05 -5.78
CA ASN A 99 6.56 14.72 -4.96
C ASN A 99 7.02 13.88 -3.77
N ARG A 100 6.12 13.13 -3.12
CA ARG A 100 6.46 12.34 -1.93
C ARG A 100 7.02 10.98 -2.31
N LEU A 101 6.37 10.31 -3.26
CA LEU A 101 6.81 9.02 -3.77
C LEU A 101 7.66 9.14 -5.01
N ASN A 102 7.93 10.32 -5.59
CA ASN A 102 8.74 10.47 -6.81
C ASN A 102 8.39 9.45 -7.91
N PHE A 103 7.09 9.18 -8.06
CA PHE A 103 6.57 8.48 -9.23
C PHE A 103 6.53 9.47 -10.39
N ILE A 104 6.64 8.93 -11.59
CA ILE A 104 6.70 9.71 -12.80
C ILE A 104 5.39 9.59 -13.56
N GLU A 105 4.98 10.68 -14.18
CA GLU A 105 3.80 10.72 -15.04
C GLU A 105 4.07 9.92 -16.31
N ARG A 106 3.34 8.82 -16.49
CA ARG A 106 3.38 7.99 -17.71
C ARG A 106 2.47 8.55 -18.79
N SER A 107 1.27 8.98 -18.41
CA SER A 107 0.28 9.48 -19.35
C SER A 107 -0.72 10.42 -18.66
N ARG A 108 -1.38 11.23 -19.49
CA ARG A 108 -2.41 12.18 -19.07
C ARG A 108 -3.57 12.15 -20.05
N ASN A 109 -4.78 11.95 -19.54
CA ASN A 109 -5.98 11.87 -20.35
C ASN A 109 -7.02 12.91 -19.92
N THR A 110 -7.15 13.99 -20.68
CA THR A 110 -8.08 15.10 -20.39
C THR A 110 -9.54 14.74 -20.57
N ILE A 111 -9.87 13.73 -21.38
CA ILE A 111 -11.25 13.27 -21.60
C ILE A 111 -11.77 12.57 -20.34
N PHE A 112 -10.92 11.77 -19.68
CA PHE A 112 -11.25 11.07 -18.44
C PHE A 112 -10.81 11.81 -17.18
N ASN A 113 -10.23 13.01 -17.32
CA ASN A 113 -9.70 13.80 -16.21
C ASN A 113 -8.72 13.00 -15.32
N GLU A 114 -7.80 12.25 -15.93
CA GLU A 114 -6.93 11.28 -15.27
C GLU A 114 -5.45 11.47 -15.61
N ILE A 115 -4.58 11.21 -14.63
CA ILE A 115 -3.12 11.14 -14.74
C ILE A 115 -2.69 9.75 -14.28
N GLU A 116 -1.80 9.11 -15.04
CA GLU A 116 -1.17 7.85 -14.66
C GLU A 116 0.23 8.10 -14.13
N PHE A 117 0.49 7.64 -12.91
CA PHE A 117 1.81 7.66 -12.28
C PHE A 117 2.37 6.24 -12.19
N VAL A 118 3.67 6.07 -12.48
CA VAL A 118 4.37 4.79 -12.37
C VAL A 118 5.64 4.93 -11.53
N PRO A 119 6.12 3.86 -10.89
CA PRO A 119 7.41 3.88 -10.22
C PRO A 119 8.54 4.16 -11.21
N GLU A 120 9.48 5.03 -10.86
CA GLU A 120 10.66 5.35 -11.69
C GLU A 120 11.45 4.11 -12.11
N ILE A 121 11.54 3.13 -11.20
CA ILE A 121 12.21 1.85 -11.44
C ILE A 121 11.64 1.14 -12.68
N GLN A 122 10.36 1.32 -13.00
CA GLN A 122 9.73 0.68 -14.15
C GLN A 122 10.29 1.18 -15.49
N GLN A 123 10.69 2.45 -15.62
CA GLN A 123 11.32 2.94 -16.86
C GLN A 123 12.72 2.35 -17.06
N LEU A 124 13.45 2.10 -15.98
CA LEU A 124 14.76 1.45 -16.04
C LEU A 124 14.66 0.00 -16.55
N LEU A 125 13.50 -0.66 -16.38
CA LEU A 125 13.27 -2.02 -16.88
C LEU A 125 13.09 -2.10 -18.39
N SER A 126 12.54 -1.07 -19.02
CA SER A 126 12.31 -1.05 -20.46
C SER A 126 13.60 -0.96 -21.28
N GLU A 127 14.72 -0.56 -20.67
CA GLU A 127 15.97 -0.26 -21.37
C GLU A 127 17.02 -1.39 -21.28
N ASP A 128 16.89 -2.34 -20.34
CA ASP A 128 17.96 -3.33 -20.07
C ASP A 128 17.42 -4.78 -19.97
N GLN A 129 17.55 -5.54 -21.05
CA GLN A 129 16.95 -6.88 -21.25
C GLN A 129 17.55 -8.00 -20.38
N ASN A 130 18.60 -7.75 -19.59
CA ASN A 130 19.41 -8.80 -18.94
C ASN A 130 19.29 -8.93 -17.42
N GLN A 131 18.26 -8.34 -16.81
CA GLN A 131 18.37 -7.98 -15.40
C GLN A 131 17.56 -8.86 -14.43
N SER A 132 18.18 -9.97 -14.01
CA SER A 132 17.70 -10.85 -12.93
C SER A 132 17.51 -10.15 -11.56
N LYS A 133 18.11 -8.96 -11.39
CA LYS A 133 18.02 -8.10 -10.19
C LYS A 133 16.65 -7.41 -10.03
N PHE A 134 15.84 -7.36 -11.10
CA PHE A 134 14.53 -6.70 -11.10
C PHE A 134 13.35 -7.67 -11.14
N ARG A 135 13.61 -8.94 -10.80
CA ARG A 135 12.63 -10.04 -10.82
C ARG A 135 11.37 -9.84 -9.96
N ASN A 136 11.27 -8.72 -9.23
CA ASN A 136 10.17 -8.40 -8.34
C ASN A 136 9.91 -6.88 -8.28
N LEU A 137 9.26 -6.32 -9.32
CA LEU A 137 8.92 -4.89 -9.38
C LEU A 137 8.13 -4.43 -8.16
N ALA A 138 7.20 -5.26 -7.66
CA ALA A 138 6.39 -4.95 -6.49
C ALA A 138 7.25 -4.80 -5.22
N SER A 139 8.07 -5.81 -4.86
CA SER A 139 8.97 -5.70 -3.70
C SER A 139 10.00 -4.58 -3.85
N ASN A 140 10.53 -4.36 -5.05
CA ASN A 140 11.48 -3.27 -5.28
C ASN A 140 10.83 -1.89 -5.10
N THR A 141 9.58 -1.74 -5.54
CA THR A 141 8.80 -0.51 -5.35
C THR A 141 8.44 -0.32 -3.87
N SER A 142 8.09 -1.39 -3.17
CA SER A 142 7.90 -1.38 -1.71
C SER A 142 9.14 -0.85 -0.98
N GLN A 143 10.31 -1.43 -1.27
CA GLN A 143 11.57 -1.00 -0.65
C GLN A 143 11.88 0.47 -0.95
N LEU A 144 11.65 0.91 -2.20
CA LEU A 144 11.82 2.32 -2.59
C LEU A 144 10.92 3.26 -1.77
N ILE A 145 9.66 2.88 -1.53
CA ILE A 145 8.73 3.65 -0.71
C ILE A 145 9.21 3.71 0.75
N ILE A 146 9.67 2.58 1.30
CA ILE A 146 10.21 2.50 2.66
C ILE A 146 11.44 3.41 2.81
N ASP A 147 12.39 3.36 1.87
CA ASP A 147 13.59 4.18 1.89
C ASP A 147 13.23 5.68 1.88
N ARG A 148 12.23 6.06 1.07
CA ARG A 148 11.71 7.45 1.01
C ARG A 148 11.01 7.88 2.30
N LEU A 149 10.27 6.98 2.96
CA LEU A 149 9.68 7.25 4.27
C LEU A 149 10.76 7.49 5.33
N LEU A 150 11.78 6.63 5.38
CA LEU A 150 12.88 6.75 6.33
C LEU A 150 13.71 8.02 6.09
N ALA A 151 14.03 8.36 4.84
CA ALA A 151 14.75 9.58 4.50
C ALA A 151 14.00 10.85 4.93
N ASN A 152 12.68 10.88 4.76
CA ASN A 152 11.84 12.00 5.20
C ASN A 152 11.66 12.05 6.73
N SER A 153 11.79 10.92 7.43
CA SER A 153 11.66 10.86 8.90
C SER A 153 12.87 11.43 9.63
N LEU A 154 14.06 11.46 9.01
CA LEU A 154 15.29 11.98 9.62
C LEU A 154 15.25 13.51 9.88
N GLY A 155 14.27 14.23 9.31
CA GLY A 155 14.03 15.65 9.57
C GLY A 155 12.87 15.95 10.54
N SER A 156 12.15 14.94 11.04
CA SER A 156 10.94 15.13 11.87
C SER A 156 11.06 14.35 13.18
N THR A 157 11.08 15.06 14.30
CA THR A 157 11.05 14.43 15.63
C THR A 157 9.72 13.71 15.86
N SER A 158 9.80 12.37 15.80
CA SER A 158 9.05 11.38 16.57
C SER A 158 7.51 11.46 16.61
N PHE A 159 6.86 10.52 15.92
CA PHE A 159 5.84 9.66 16.54
C PHE A 159 6.05 8.23 16.07
N LYS A 160 6.72 7.41 16.90
CA LYS A 160 6.85 5.97 16.70
C LYS A 160 5.57 5.28 17.16
N TRP A 161 4.64 5.06 16.25
CA TRP A 161 3.62 4.03 16.45
C TRP A 161 4.22 2.70 16.01
N TYR A 162 4.66 1.90 16.98
CA TYR A 162 4.99 0.51 16.71
C TYR A 162 3.86 -0.36 17.24
N TYR A 163 3.31 -1.21 16.37
CA TYR A 163 2.66 -2.42 16.85
C TYR A 163 3.71 -3.23 17.59
N THR A 164 3.47 -3.50 18.86
CA THR A 164 4.33 -4.41 19.62
C THR A 164 4.12 -5.83 19.10
N GLU A 165 5.10 -6.72 19.30
CA GLU A 165 4.90 -8.16 19.02
C GLU A 165 3.68 -8.75 19.74
N LYS A 166 3.27 -8.13 20.86
CA LYS A 166 2.03 -8.50 21.55
C LYS A 166 0.79 -8.17 20.72
N ASP A 167 0.75 -6.99 20.10
CA ASP A 167 -0.37 -6.54 19.26
C ASP A 167 -0.48 -7.39 17.99
N LEU A 168 0.66 -7.75 17.39
CA LEU A 168 0.71 -8.60 16.19
C LEU A 168 0.33 -10.05 16.49
N ASN A 169 0.74 -10.61 17.62
CA ASN A 169 0.39 -11.99 17.98
C ASN A 169 -1.08 -12.12 18.37
N LEU A 170 -1.69 -11.09 18.94
CA LEU A 170 -3.13 -11.03 19.17
C LEU A 170 -3.88 -11.07 17.83
N TRP A 171 -3.47 -10.24 16.87
CA TRP A 171 -4.01 -10.20 15.51
C TRP A 171 -3.91 -11.53 14.73
N ARG A 172 -2.82 -12.28 14.92
CA ARG A 172 -2.62 -13.58 14.26
C ARG A 172 -3.50 -14.69 14.83
N GLN A 173 -4.00 -14.52 16.05
CA GLN A 173 -4.79 -15.52 16.76
C GLN A 173 -6.31 -15.27 16.65
N THR A 174 -6.71 -14.12 16.12
CA THR A 174 -8.11 -13.83 15.80
C THR A 174 -8.59 -14.81 14.70
N PRO A 175 -9.69 -15.55 14.93
CA PRO A 175 -10.27 -16.42 13.91
C PRO A 175 -10.61 -15.57 12.68
N ARG A 176 -10.16 -16.01 11.50
CA ARG A 176 -10.60 -15.43 10.23
C ARG A 176 -11.81 -16.23 9.78
N GLU A 177 -12.95 -15.55 9.69
CA GLU A 177 -14.16 -16.11 9.07
C GLU A 177 -13.94 -16.44 7.59
#